data_AF-A0A8J2NCY1-F1
#
_entry.id   AF-A0A8J2NCY1-F1
#
_cell.length_a   1.000
_cell.length_b   1.000
_cell.length_c   1.000
_cell.angle_alpha   90.00
_cell.angle_beta   90.00
_cell.angle_gamma   90.00
#
_symmetry.space_group_name_H-M   'P 1'
#
loop_
_entity.id
_entity.type
_entity.pdbx_description
1 polymer ?
#
loop_
_entity_poly.entity_id
_entity_poly.type
_entity_poly.pdbx_seq_one_letter_code
_entity_poly.pdbx_strand_id
1 'polypeptide(L)'
;MMILDKTLYGPAYVESLVARNPGLVTSKTCNRKTLPLEVWYMILDTITNDQSQHDFAFVRANSIEMGGKRGRALVCDRVNRWASLGALRNEHEAEEVNMYLARPDLTFRLLPNPFRFDGASQPWEIPTLLFSSKIKSLHVEITVPDFIKHFEDGGCRCCHNSRTIRRQIYKEIDSQRGFSRVRWSMFMPVMCPVFVGLEAFEGCTQVFRRSSSRAYLAWLREELKKLLEMEEPFNQYLAENIRVTFGMLP
;
A
#
# COMPACT_ATOMS: atom_id res chain seq x y z
N MET A 1 3.44 -1.73 -12.60
CA MET A 1 2.01 -1.94 -12.28
C MET A 1 1.56 -0.81 -11.36
N MET A 2 0.26 -0.50 -11.30
CA MET A 2 -0.28 0.63 -10.51
C MET A 2 -1.65 0.28 -9.94
N ILE A 3 -2.07 1.01 -8.89
CA ILE A 3 -3.41 0.93 -8.31
C ILE A 3 -4.11 2.26 -8.56
N LEU A 4 -5.28 2.21 -9.18
CA LEU A 4 -6.14 3.35 -9.40
C LEU A 4 -7.32 3.31 -8.42
N ASP A 5 -7.45 4.34 -7.60
CA ASP A 5 -8.64 4.60 -6.81
C ASP A 5 -9.71 5.25 -7.70
N LYS A 6 -10.73 4.47 -8.05
CA LYS A 6 -11.81 4.93 -8.93
C LYS A 6 -12.72 5.92 -8.22
N THR A 7 -12.87 5.80 -6.91
CA THR A 7 -13.68 6.71 -6.09
C THR A 7 -13.07 8.10 -6.09
N LEU A 8 -11.74 8.20 -5.98
CA LEU A 8 -11.03 9.48 -5.95
C LEU A 8 -10.66 10.05 -7.33
N TYR A 9 -10.84 9.28 -8.42
CA TYR A 9 -10.51 9.73 -9.77
C TYR A 9 -11.23 11.02 -10.20
N GLY A 10 -12.55 11.08 -9.98
CA GLY A 10 -13.36 12.25 -10.30
C GLY A 10 -12.97 13.48 -9.47
N PRO A 11 -12.93 13.38 -8.14
CA PRO A 11 -12.44 14.45 -7.27
C PRO A 11 -11.05 14.96 -7.66
N ALA A 12 -10.08 14.07 -7.91
CA ALA A 12 -8.73 14.44 -8.33
C ALA A 12 -8.72 15.22 -9.66
N TYR A 13 -9.59 14.83 -10.61
CA TYR A 13 -9.71 15.54 -11.88
C TYR A 13 -10.26 16.96 -11.69
N VAL A 14 -11.32 17.10 -10.88
CA VAL A 14 -11.94 18.39 -10.57
C VAL A 14 -10.96 19.28 -9.82
N GLU A 15 -10.26 18.76 -8.82
CA GLU A 15 -9.23 19.50 -8.07
C GLU A 15 -8.16 20.03 -9.01
N SER A 16 -7.65 19.20 -9.92
CA SER A 16 -6.63 19.60 -10.89
C SER A 16 -7.12 20.66 -11.87
N LEU A 17 -8.40 20.65 -12.25
CA LEU A 17 -9.00 21.68 -13.09
C LEU A 17 -9.17 23.00 -12.34
N VAL A 18 -9.77 22.92 -11.14
CA VAL A 18 -10.08 24.06 -10.29
C VAL A 18 -8.80 24.78 -9.86
N ALA A 19 -7.75 24.04 -9.50
CA ALA A 19 -6.44 24.59 -9.13
C ALA A 19 -5.78 25.38 -10.27
N ARG A 20 -6.07 25.03 -11.54
CA ARG A 20 -5.59 25.78 -12.71
C ARG A 20 -6.44 26.99 -13.00
N ASN A 21 -7.76 26.79 -13.05
CA ASN A 21 -8.74 27.85 -13.25
C ASN A 21 -10.15 27.33 -12.87
N PRO A 22 -10.78 27.86 -11.80
CA PRO A 22 -12.13 27.44 -11.38
C PRO A 22 -13.20 27.71 -12.45
N GLY A 23 -12.94 28.65 -13.37
CA GLY A 23 -13.79 28.93 -14.53
C GLY A 23 -13.89 27.79 -15.56
N LEU A 24 -13.04 26.76 -15.44
CA LEU A 24 -13.14 25.55 -16.27
C LEU A 24 -14.26 24.61 -15.82
N VAL A 25 -14.79 24.80 -14.60
CA VAL A 25 -15.90 24.01 -14.08
C VAL A 25 -17.15 24.89 -13.99
N THR A 26 -18.03 24.76 -14.98
CA THR A 26 -19.22 25.62 -15.16
C THR A 26 -20.51 24.83 -15.14
N SER A 27 -21.59 25.42 -14.62
CA SER A 27 -22.94 24.85 -14.77
C SER A 27 -23.43 24.90 -16.23
N LYS A 28 -24.15 23.87 -16.69
CA LYS A 28 -24.83 23.87 -18.00
C LYS A 28 -26.06 24.80 -18.07
N THR A 29 -26.50 25.38 -16.95
CA THR A 29 -27.66 26.29 -16.90
C THR A 29 -27.33 27.66 -17.48
N CYS A 30 -28.37 28.36 -17.93
CA CYS A 30 -28.37 29.56 -18.81
C CYS A 30 -27.37 30.69 -18.44
N ASN A 31 -26.84 30.72 -17.22
CA ASN A 31 -25.95 31.78 -16.72
C ASN A 31 -24.56 31.30 -16.28
N ARG A 32 -24.00 30.22 -16.87
CA ARG A 32 -22.62 29.68 -16.65
C ARG A 32 -22.00 30.13 -15.33
N LYS A 33 -22.63 29.74 -14.21
CA LYS A 33 -22.16 30.16 -12.89
C LYS A 33 -20.98 29.27 -12.51
N THR A 34 -19.92 29.90 -12.04
CA THR A 34 -18.72 29.23 -11.50
C THR A 34 -18.70 29.44 -10.01
N LEU A 35 -18.42 28.37 -9.26
CA LEU A 35 -18.19 28.51 -7.82
C LEU A 35 -16.80 29.13 -7.58
N PRO A 36 -16.64 29.94 -6.52
CA PRO A 36 -15.32 30.36 -6.05
C PRO A 36 -14.43 29.16 -5.72
N LEU A 37 -13.12 29.37 -5.79
CA LEU A 37 -12.11 28.34 -5.55
C LEU A 37 -12.26 27.70 -4.16
N GLU A 38 -12.55 28.53 -3.16
CA GLU A 38 -12.70 28.13 -1.76
C GLU A 38 -13.87 27.16 -1.57
N VAL A 39 -14.98 27.39 -2.29
CA VAL A 39 -16.16 26.53 -2.24
C VAL A 39 -15.86 25.16 -2.87
N TRP A 40 -15.10 25.12 -3.95
CA TRP A 40 -14.65 23.86 -4.54
C TRP A 40 -13.78 23.06 -3.58
N TYR A 41 -12.85 23.70 -2.87
CA TYR A 41 -12.01 22.99 -1.91
C TYR A 41 -12.81 22.42 -0.73
N MET A 42 -13.82 23.13 -0.23
CA MET A 42 -14.72 22.58 0.80
C MET A 42 -15.49 21.34 0.31
N ILE A 43 -15.99 21.38 -0.93
CA ILE A 43 -16.70 20.24 -1.54
C ILE A 43 -15.75 19.05 -1.69
N LEU A 44 -14.55 19.30 -2.23
CA LEU A 44 -13.55 18.26 -2.46
C LEU A 44 -13.12 17.62 -1.14
N ASP A 45 -12.83 18.42 -0.11
CA ASP A 45 -12.47 17.94 1.22
C ASP A 45 -13.57 17.05 1.82
N THR A 46 -14.83 17.47 1.70
CA THR A 46 -15.98 16.67 2.17
C THR A 46 -16.05 15.30 1.46
N ILE A 47 -15.82 15.27 0.15
CA ILE A 47 -15.90 14.03 -0.65
C ILE A 47 -14.69 13.12 -0.39
N THR A 48 -13.50 13.69 -0.21
CA THR A 48 -12.27 12.90 -0.01
C THR A 48 -12.14 12.34 1.40
N ASN A 49 -12.84 12.92 2.38
CA ASN A 49 -12.78 12.49 3.78
C ASN A 49 -13.77 11.36 4.12
N ASP A 50 -14.69 11.00 3.22
CA ASP A 50 -15.54 9.82 3.40
C ASP A 50 -14.75 8.54 3.06
N GLN A 51 -14.23 7.89 4.09
CA GLN A 51 -13.42 6.68 3.96
C GLN A 51 -14.24 5.42 3.65
N SER A 52 -15.57 5.50 3.61
CA SER A 52 -16.41 4.32 3.45
C SER A 52 -16.62 4.00 1.96
N GLN A 53 -16.06 2.86 1.53
CA GLN A 53 -16.22 2.24 0.20
C GLN A 53 -15.40 2.83 -0.97
N HIS A 54 -14.07 2.89 -0.80
CA HIS A 54 -13.18 3.13 -1.94
C HIS A 54 -13.12 1.90 -2.86
N ASP A 55 -13.31 2.12 -4.16
CA ASP A 55 -13.28 1.08 -5.18
C ASP A 55 -11.99 1.17 -6.00
N PHE A 56 -11.17 0.12 -5.94
CA PHE A 56 -9.83 0.11 -6.55
C PHE A 56 -9.80 -0.68 -7.87
N ALA A 57 -8.94 -0.26 -8.78
CA ALA A 57 -8.62 -0.96 -10.01
C ALA A 57 -7.13 -1.20 -10.13
N PHE A 58 -6.75 -2.44 -10.44
CA PHE A 58 -5.37 -2.80 -10.69
C PHE A 58 -5.07 -2.62 -12.18
N VAL A 59 -4.05 -1.82 -12.50
CA VAL A 59 -3.78 -1.42 -13.89
C VAL A 59 -2.30 -1.50 -14.26
N ARG A 60 -2.03 -1.70 -15.54
CA ARG A 60 -0.70 -1.67 -16.14
C ARG A 60 -0.61 -0.48 -17.10
N ALA A 61 0.38 0.38 -16.87
CA ALA A 61 0.74 1.43 -17.83
C ALA A 61 1.27 0.80 -19.13
N ASN A 62 0.77 1.28 -20.27
CA ASN A 62 1.19 0.83 -21.59
C ASN A 62 1.94 1.93 -22.35
N SER A 63 1.28 3.07 -22.56
CA SER A 63 1.76 4.16 -23.39
C SER A 63 1.25 5.51 -22.87
N ILE A 64 1.89 6.59 -23.31
CA ILE A 64 1.35 7.94 -23.16
C ILE A 64 0.91 8.39 -24.53
N GLU A 65 -0.37 8.74 -24.65
CA GLU A 65 -0.97 9.17 -25.91
C GLU A 65 -1.45 10.61 -25.84
N MET A 66 -1.49 11.27 -26.99
CA MET A 66 -2.07 12.60 -27.13
C MET A 66 -3.59 12.48 -27.25
N GLY A 67 -4.28 12.54 -26.11
CA GLY A 67 -5.74 12.48 -26.02
C GLY A 67 -6.41 13.76 -26.50
N GLY A 68 -6.31 14.07 -27.80
CA GLY A 68 -7.02 15.16 -28.48
C GLY A 68 -7.19 16.44 -27.64
N LYS A 69 -8.46 16.84 -27.40
CA LYS A 69 -8.83 18.05 -26.62
C LYS A 69 -8.52 17.97 -25.11
N ARG A 70 -8.25 16.77 -24.57
CA ARG A 70 -8.00 16.54 -23.13
C ARG A 70 -6.51 16.56 -22.77
N GLY A 71 -5.63 16.72 -23.77
CA GLY A 71 -4.19 16.71 -23.58
C GLY A 71 -3.61 15.30 -23.47
N ARG A 72 -2.40 15.17 -22.91
CA ARG A 72 -1.73 13.88 -22.76
C ARG A 72 -2.48 12.98 -21.77
N ALA A 73 -2.64 11.71 -22.10
CA ALA A 73 -3.23 10.68 -21.25
C ALA A 73 -2.31 9.47 -21.15
N LEU A 74 -2.26 8.85 -19.98
CA LEU A 74 -1.63 7.56 -19.76
C LEU A 74 -2.64 6.47 -20.08
N VAL A 75 -2.33 5.67 -21.09
CA VAL A 75 -3.14 4.52 -21.50
C VAL A 75 -2.74 3.32 -20.66
N CYS A 76 -3.72 2.71 -20.01
CA CYS A 76 -3.52 1.60 -19.10
C CYS A 76 -4.44 0.42 -19.43
N ASP A 77 -3.92 -0.80 -19.31
CA ASP A 77 -4.76 -1.99 -19.32
C ASP A 77 -5.19 -2.35 -17.91
N ARG A 78 -6.45 -2.74 -17.77
CA ARG A 78 -6.96 -3.27 -16.51
C ARG A 78 -6.54 -4.72 -16.36
N VAL A 79 -6.05 -5.04 -15.17
CA VAL A 79 -5.67 -6.40 -14.79
C VAL A 79 -6.82 -6.95 -13.98
N ASN A 80 -7.55 -7.90 -14.58
CA ASN A 80 -8.77 -8.45 -13.98
C ASN A 80 -8.57 -9.80 -13.31
N ARG A 81 -7.42 -10.44 -13.55
CA ARG A 81 -7.15 -11.80 -13.09
C ARG A 81 -5.74 -11.88 -12.53
N TRP A 82 -5.64 -12.44 -11.34
CA TRP A 82 -4.36 -12.71 -10.69
C TRP A 82 -4.44 -13.98 -9.84
N ALA A 83 -3.30 -14.61 -9.61
CA ALA A 83 -3.15 -15.59 -8.55
C ALA A 83 -3.11 -14.88 -7.18
N SER A 84 -3.70 -15.48 -6.14
CA SER A 84 -3.72 -14.87 -4.81
C SER A 84 -2.31 -14.71 -4.25
N LEU A 85 -1.93 -13.46 -3.98
CA LEU A 85 -0.65 -13.10 -3.36
C LEU A 85 -0.66 -13.37 -1.86
N GLY A 86 -1.83 -13.42 -1.23
CA GLY A 86 -1.99 -13.93 0.12
C GLY A 86 -1.57 -15.40 0.27
N ALA A 87 -1.45 -16.16 -0.82
CA ALA A 87 -1.05 -17.56 -0.80
C ALA A 87 0.46 -17.81 -0.97
N LEU A 88 1.28 -16.75 -1.07
CA LEU A 88 2.73 -16.84 -1.11
C LEU A 88 3.26 -17.55 0.16
N ARG A 89 4.31 -18.36 0.02
CA ARG A 89 4.78 -19.26 1.09
C ARG A 89 5.98 -18.71 1.85
N ASN A 90 6.79 -17.89 1.21
CA ASN A 90 8.06 -17.41 1.74
C ASN A 90 8.42 -16.04 1.16
N GLU A 91 9.45 -15.43 1.72
CA GLU A 91 9.94 -14.09 1.35
C GLU A 91 10.45 -14.00 -0.09
N HIS A 92 11.10 -15.04 -0.60
CA HIS A 92 11.66 -15.06 -1.96
C HIS A 92 10.54 -15.02 -3.02
N GLU A 93 9.42 -15.70 -2.75
CA GLU A 93 8.22 -15.60 -3.59
C GLU A 93 7.64 -14.17 -3.56
N ALA A 94 7.62 -13.50 -2.40
CA ALA A 94 7.15 -12.11 -2.31
C ALA A 94 8.08 -11.12 -3.01
N GLU A 95 9.40 -11.30 -2.91
CA GLU A 95 10.39 -10.52 -3.65
C GLU A 95 10.20 -10.65 -5.15
N GLU A 96 10.04 -11.88 -5.65
CA GLU A 96 9.85 -12.11 -7.08
C GLU A 96 8.50 -11.54 -7.57
N VAL A 97 7.44 -11.58 -6.76
CA VAL A 97 6.19 -10.87 -7.08
C VAL A 97 6.38 -9.35 -7.10
N ASN A 98 7.15 -8.77 -6.18
CA ASN A 98 7.49 -7.34 -6.24
C ASN A 98 8.24 -7.01 -7.53
N MET A 99 9.12 -7.90 -8.00
CA MET A 99 9.77 -7.73 -9.32
C MET A 99 8.75 -7.77 -10.46
N TYR A 100 7.75 -8.66 -10.43
CA TYR A 100 6.66 -8.66 -11.42
C TYR A 100 5.78 -7.39 -11.34
N LEU A 101 5.56 -6.83 -10.14
CA LEU A 101 4.84 -5.56 -9.97
C LEU A 101 5.60 -4.40 -10.63
N ALA A 102 6.93 -4.40 -10.56
CA ALA A 102 7.77 -3.42 -11.24
C ALA A 102 7.89 -3.67 -12.75
N ARG A 103 8.11 -4.94 -13.14
CA ARG A 103 8.41 -5.38 -14.51
C ARG A 103 7.55 -6.60 -14.89
N PRO A 104 6.26 -6.38 -15.21
CA PRO A 104 5.32 -7.46 -15.55
C PRO A 104 5.62 -8.14 -16.88
N ASP A 105 6.50 -7.56 -17.69
CA ASP A 105 6.96 -8.08 -18.99
C ASP A 105 8.05 -9.15 -18.87
N LEU A 106 8.72 -9.22 -17.71
CA LEU A 106 9.80 -10.16 -17.48
C LEU A 106 9.25 -11.49 -16.95
N THR A 107 10.07 -12.54 -17.06
CA THR A 107 9.80 -13.86 -16.49
C THR A 107 10.89 -14.18 -15.49
N PHE A 108 10.50 -14.57 -14.29
CA PHE A 108 11.38 -14.95 -13.20
C PHE A 108 11.28 -16.45 -12.90
N ARG A 109 12.16 -16.96 -12.03
CA ARG A 109 12.45 -18.41 -11.93
C ARG A 109 11.63 -19.13 -10.86
N LEU A 110 11.27 -18.47 -9.77
CA LEU A 110 10.66 -19.12 -8.60
C LEU A 110 9.16 -19.32 -8.79
N LEU A 111 8.47 -18.37 -9.45
CA LEU A 111 7.04 -18.42 -9.68
C LEU A 111 6.66 -17.85 -11.06
N PRO A 112 5.65 -18.45 -11.73
CA PRO A 112 5.09 -17.85 -12.94
C PRO A 112 4.43 -16.52 -12.62
N ASN A 113 4.46 -15.55 -13.56
CA ASN A 113 3.83 -14.25 -13.38
C ASN A 113 2.37 -14.41 -12.88
N PRO A 114 2.05 -13.89 -11.68
CA PRO A 114 0.73 -14.09 -11.09
C PRO A 114 -0.35 -13.28 -11.82
N PHE A 115 0.02 -12.28 -12.61
CA PHE A 115 -0.90 -11.34 -13.25
C PHE A 115 -1.22 -11.76 -14.68
N ARG A 116 -2.51 -11.83 -15.02
CA ARG A 116 -2.98 -12.12 -16.38
C ARG A 116 -3.64 -10.90 -16.99
N PHE A 117 -3.14 -10.51 -18.15
CA PHE A 117 -3.66 -9.41 -18.95
C PHE A 117 -4.63 -9.97 -19.98
N ASP A 118 -5.93 -9.70 -19.82
CA ASP A 118 -6.90 -9.99 -20.87
C ASP A 118 -6.78 -8.89 -21.93
N GLY A 119 -6.09 -9.16 -23.04
CA GLY A 119 -5.91 -8.22 -24.16
C GLY A 119 -7.20 -7.81 -24.89
N ALA A 120 -8.37 -8.22 -24.38
CA ALA A 120 -9.69 -7.89 -24.89
C ALA A 120 -10.36 -6.74 -24.14
N SER A 121 -9.80 -6.25 -23.02
CA SER A 121 -10.40 -5.11 -22.30
C SER A 121 -10.09 -3.79 -23.00
N GLN A 122 -11.08 -2.92 -23.11
CA GLN A 122 -10.87 -1.55 -23.57
C GLN A 122 -9.88 -0.84 -22.62
N PRO A 123 -8.80 -0.24 -23.16
CA PRO A 123 -7.82 0.43 -22.34
C PRO A 123 -8.41 1.66 -21.65
N TRP A 124 -7.90 1.96 -20.47
CA TRP A 124 -8.27 3.11 -19.66
C TRP A 124 -7.36 4.28 -19.99
N GLU A 125 -7.94 5.44 -20.25
CA GLU A 125 -7.19 6.68 -20.42
C GLU A 125 -7.22 7.48 -19.12
N ILE A 126 -6.06 7.65 -18.50
CA ILE A 126 -5.87 8.45 -17.29
C ILE A 126 -5.24 9.79 -17.70
N PRO A 127 -5.97 10.92 -17.68
CA PRO A 127 -5.42 12.22 -18.03
C PRO A 127 -4.21 12.55 -17.16
N THR A 128 -3.11 12.97 -17.80
CA THR A 128 -1.88 13.38 -17.08
C THR A 128 -2.09 14.56 -16.13
N LEU A 129 -3.17 15.31 -16.34
CA LEU A 129 -3.65 16.34 -15.41
C LEU A 129 -3.79 15.81 -13.98
N LEU A 130 -4.24 14.56 -13.81
CA LEU A 130 -4.42 13.92 -12.51
C LEU A 130 -3.12 13.76 -11.73
N PHE A 131 -1.98 13.70 -12.41
CA PHE A 131 -0.67 13.52 -11.75
C PHE A 131 -0.23 14.79 -11.02
N SER A 132 -0.84 15.94 -11.33
CA SER A 132 -0.64 17.18 -10.58
C SER A 132 -1.63 17.36 -9.42
N SER A 133 -2.59 16.44 -9.25
CA SER A 133 -3.59 16.57 -8.19
C SER A 133 -2.98 16.37 -6.81
N LYS A 134 -3.48 17.13 -5.83
CA LYS A 134 -3.22 16.84 -4.41
C LYS A 134 -3.96 15.61 -3.91
N ILE A 135 -5.06 15.24 -4.58
CA ILE A 135 -5.84 14.04 -4.26
C ILE A 135 -5.15 12.84 -4.91
N LYS A 136 -4.54 11.98 -4.09
CA LYS A 136 -3.82 10.79 -4.57
C LYS A 136 -4.80 9.72 -5.02
N SER A 137 -5.18 9.74 -6.30
CA SER A 137 -6.03 8.70 -6.91
C SER A 137 -5.23 7.60 -7.62
N LEU A 138 -3.94 7.83 -7.92
CA LEU A 138 -3.08 6.85 -8.60
C LEU A 138 -1.87 6.52 -7.72
N HIS A 139 -1.75 5.25 -7.36
CA HIS A 139 -0.63 4.72 -6.58
C HIS A 139 0.34 3.99 -7.51
N VAL A 140 1.60 4.42 -7.50
CA VAL A 140 2.72 3.84 -8.24
C VAL A 140 3.66 3.13 -7.27
N GLU A 141 4.65 2.40 -7.80
CA GLU A 141 5.68 1.71 -6.99
C GLU A 141 5.09 0.77 -5.92
N ILE A 142 3.96 0.16 -6.28
CA ILE A 142 3.20 -0.71 -5.39
C ILE A 142 3.97 -1.99 -5.04
N THR A 143 3.74 -2.45 -3.82
CA THR A 143 4.32 -3.67 -3.27
C THR A 143 3.26 -4.75 -3.07
N VAL A 144 3.70 -5.99 -2.81
CA VAL A 144 2.82 -7.11 -2.42
C VAL A 144 1.88 -6.76 -1.25
N PRO A 145 2.36 -6.14 -0.15
CA PRO A 145 1.49 -5.63 0.90
C PRO A 145 0.36 -4.70 0.41
N ASP A 146 0.68 -3.73 -0.45
CA ASP A 146 -0.30 -2.80 -0.99
C ASP A 146 -1.35 -3.53 -1.82
N PHE A 147 -0.90 -4.49 -2.63
CA PHE A 147 -1.80 -5.31 -3.42
C PHE A 147 -2.76 -6.12 -2.56
N ILE A 148 -2.24 -6.86 -1.57
CA ILE A 148 -3.05 -7.69 -0.67
C ILE A 148 -4.05 -6.83 0.10
N LYS A 149 -3.63 -5.63 0.54
CA LYS A 149 -4.49 -4.67 1.22
C LYS A 149 -5.69 -4.27 0.37
N HIS A 150 -5.47 -3.90 -0.90
CA HIS A 150 -6.50 -3.31 -1.75
C HIS A 150 -7.33 -4.32 -2.55
N PHE A 151 -6.81 -5.54 -2.79
CA PHE A 151 -7.45 -6.52 -3.68
C PHE A 151 -7.70 -7.89 -3.05
N GLU A 152 -7.20 -8.16 -1.84
CA GLU A 152 -7.37 -9.45 -1.15
C GLU A 152 -7.86 -9.27 0.30
N ASP A 153 -8.48 -8.12 0.62
CA ASP A 153 -9.02 -7.78 1.95
C ASP A 153 -7.99 -7.89 3.10
N GLY A 154 -6.70 -7.77 2.79
CA GLY A 154 -5.66 -8.01 3.77
C GLY A 154 -5.55 -9.49 4.18
N GLY A 155 -6.02 -10.43 3.35
CA GLY A 155 -5.95 -11.86 3.60
C GLY A 155 -4.59 -12.45 3.23
N CYS A 156 -3.93 -13.13 4.18
CA CYS A 156 -2.67 -13.81 3.94
C CYS A 156 -2.62 -15.15 4.69
N ARG A 157 -2.24 -16.21 3.96
CA ARG A 157 -2.09 -17.57 4.47
C ARG A 157 -0.86 -17.73 5.34
N CYS A 158 0.20 -16.93 5.15
CA CYS A 158 1.40 -16.98 6.01
C CYS A 158 1.08 -16.79 7.50
N CYS A 159 0.08 -15.96 7.81
CA CYS A 159 -0.31 -15.67 9.19
C CYS A 159 -1.73 -16.14 9.53
N HIS A 160 -2.40 -16.91 8.67
CA HIS A 160 -3.83 -17.24 8.83
C HIS A 160 -4.70 -16.00 9.15
N ASN A 161 -4.46 -14.88 8.46
CA ASN A 161 -5.11 -13.58 8.70
C ASN A 161 -4.91 -12.97 10.10
N SER A 162 -4.12 -13.58 10.99
CA SER A 162 -3.77 -13.01 12.30
C SER A 162 -2.75 -11.86 12.23
N ARG A 163 -2.26 -11.56 11.01
CA ARG A 163 -1.25 -10.52 10.67
C ARG A 163 0.07 -10.66 11.42
N THR A 164 0.24 -11.75 12.17
CA THR A 164 1.42 -12.09 12.94
C THR A 164 1.81 -13.54 12.66
N ILE A 165 3.10 -13.83 12.66
CA ILE A 165 3.62 -15.20 12.58
C ILE A 165 4.32 -15.53 13.90
N ARG A 166 4.18 -16.77 14.35
CA ARG A 166 4.94 -17.26 15.51
C ARG A 166 6.31 -17.70 15.03
N ARG A 167 7.31 -16.84 15.14
CA ARG A 167 8.68 -17.20 14.79
C ARG A 167 9.39 -17.77 16.02
N GLN A 168 10.03 -18.92 15.83
CA GLN A 168 10.97 -19.45 16.81
C GLN A 168 12.27 -18.64 16.68
N ILE A 169 12.53 -17.76 17.63
CA ILE A 169 13.76 -16.96 17.64
C ILE A 169 14.78 -17.66 18.52
N TYR A 170 15.94 -17.99 17.95
CA TYR A 170 17.08 -18.52 18.67
C TYR A 170 17.94 -17.35 19.17
N LYS A 171 18.15 -17.28 20.48
CA LYS A 171 19.23 -16.45 21.04
C LYS A 171 20.46 -17.33 21.16
N GLU A 172 21.44 -17.14 20.28
CA GLU A 172 22.78 -17.71 20.49
C GLU A 172 23.53 -16.82 21.47
N ILE A 173 23.84 -17.36 22.65
CA ILE A 173 24.80 -16.75 23.58
C ILE A 173 26.09 -17.54 23.40
N ASP A 174 27.04 -16.95 22.68
CA ASP A 174 28.37 -17.53 22.54
C ASP A 174 29.23 -17.05 23.72
N SER A 175 29.52 -17.97 24.64
CA SER A 175 30.31 -17.70 25.84
C SER A 175 31.77 -18.01 25.57
N GLN A 176 32.59 -17.02 25.18
CA GLN A 176 34.03 -17.18 25.34
C GLN A 176 34.40 -17.00 26.83
N ARG A 177 34.72 -18.14 27.44
CA ARG A 177 35.37 -18.38 28.74
C ARG A 177 34.46 -18.28 29.98
N GLY A 178 33.80 -19.40 30.28
CA GLY A 178 33.31 -19.73 31.63
C GLY A 178 31.79 -19.81 31.75
N PHE A 179 31.18 -20.75 31.04
CA PHE A 179 29.79 -21.22 31.17
C PHE A 179 28.65 -20.17 31.14
N SER A 180 27.96 -20.10 29.99
CA SER A 180 26.49 -20.01 29.93
C SER A 180 25.98 -20.59 28.61
N ARG A 181 25.52 -21.85 28.62
CA ARG A 181 24.77 -22.44 27.51
C ARG A 181 23.29 -22.25 27.80
N VAL A 182 22.64 -21.36 27.06
CA VAL A 182 21.20 -21.12 27.20
C VAL A 182 20.54 -21.29 25.83
N ARG A 183 19.90 -22.44 25.63
CA ARG A 183 18.94 -22.67 24.53
C ARG A 183 17.53 -22.60 25.10
N TRP A 184 16.90 -21.43 24.97
CA TRP A 184 15.44 -21.34 25.02
C TRP A 184 14.96 -20.91 23.65
N SER A 185 14.00 -21.64 23.12
CA SER A 185 13.24 -21.20 21.95
C SER A 185 11.98 -20.52 22.43
N MET A 186 11.85 -19.22 22.17
CA MET A 186 10.59 -18.51 22.41
C MET A 186 9.87 -18.34 21.08
N PHE A 187 8.63 -18.81 21.02
CA PHE A 187 7.72 -18.48 19.94
C PHE A 187 7.15 -17.10 20.25
N MET A 188 7.56 -16.08 19.50
CA MET A 188 7.00 -14.75 19.64
C MET A 188 6.21 -14.34 18.41
N PRO A 189 5.05 -13.68 18.59
CA PRO A 189 4.34 -13.08 17.47
C PRO A 189 5.20 -11.95 16.92
N VAL A 190 5.62 -12.08 15.66
CA VAL A 190 6.24 -11.01 14.88
C VAL A 190 5.28 -10.62 13.76
N MET A 191 5.29 -9.35 13.34
CA MET A 191 4.46 -8.93 12.22
C MET A 191 4.78 -9.77 10.99
N CYS A 192 3.75 -10.16 10.25
CA CYS A 192 3.94 -10.98 9.08
C CYS A 192 4.69 -10.19 8.00
N PRO A 193 5.85 -10.68 7.49
CA PRO A 193 6.69 -9.94 6.55
C PRO A 193 5.95 -9.64 5.23
N VAL A 194 4.95 -10.45 4.89
CA VAL A 194 4.06 -10.23 3.73
C VAL A 194 3.19 -8.98 3.88
N PHE A 195 2.95 -8.50 5.11
CA PHE A 195 2.17 -7.27 5.36
C PHE A 195 3.02 -6.03 5.59
N VAL A 196 4.17 -6.17 6.23
CA VAL A 196 4.99 -5.02 6.64
C VAL A 196 6.17 -4.77 5.71
N GLY A 197 6.44 -5.69 4.77
CA GLY A 197 7.64 -5.67 3.96
C GLY A 197 8.85 -6.26 4.70
N LEU A 198 9.83 -6.76 3.95
CA LEU A 198 11.00 -7.45 4.50
C LEU A 198 11.89 -6.50 5.30
N GLU A 199 12.13 -5.27 4.83
CA GLU A 199 12.99 -4.31 5.52
C GLU A 199 12.44 -3.92 6.91
N ALA A 200 11.13 -3.64 6.99
CA ALA A 200 10.49 -3.32 8.27
C ALA A 200 10.49 -4.54 9.21
N PHE A 201 10.29 -5.74 8.64
CA PHE A 201 10.40 -6.99 9.39
C PHE A 201 11.83 -7.21 9.92
N GLU A 202 12.85 -7.03 9.09
CA GLU A 202 14.25 -7.19 9.47
C GLU A 202 14.67 -6.19 10.53
N GLY A 203 14.29 -4.92 10.39
CA GLY A 203 14.51 -3.88 11.39
C GLY A 203 13.91 -4.26 12.75
N CYS A 204 12.69 -4.81 12.77
CA CYS A 204 12.09 -5.34 13.98
C CYS A 204 12.91 -6.51 14.55
N THR A 205 13.38 -7.44 13.71
CA THR A 205 14.13 -8.62 14.16
C THR A 205 15.55 -8.34 14.67
N GLN A 206 16.24 -7.32 14.13
CA GLN A 206 17.62 -6.98 14.54
C GLN A 206 17.69 -6.47 15.98
N VAL A 207 16.70 -5.71 16.44
CA VAL A 207 16.68 -5.14 17.81
C VAL A 207 16.49 -6.22 18.88
N PHE A 208 15.86 -7.35 18.54
CA PHE A 208 15.76 -8.51 19.45
C PHE A 208 17.11 -9.17 19.77
N ARG A 209 18.05 -9.21 18.81
CA ARG A 209 19.36 -9.87 19.05
C ARG A 209 20.11 -9.27 20.23
N ARG A 210 19.78 -8.03 20.64
CA ARG A 210 20.46 -7.26 21.68
C ARG A 210 19.68 -7.12 23.00
N SER A 211 18.46 -7.67 23.11
CA SER A 211 17.50 -7.31 24.18
C SER A 211 16.87 -8.53 24.88
N SER A 212 16.37 -8.39 26.11
CA SER A 212 15.48 -9.40 26.73
C SER A 212 14.07 -9.29 26.13
N SER A 213 13.25 -10.35 26.16
CA SER A 213 11.92 -10.34 25.52
C SER A 213 10.99 -9.24 26.08
N ARG A 214 11.04 -8.96 27.39
CA ARG A 214 10.32 -7.82 28.00
C ARG A 214 10.86 -6.47 27.55
N ALA A 215 12.18 -6.31 27.51
CA ALA A 215 12.80 -5.07 27.07
C ALA A 215 12.52 -4.79 25.59
N TYR A 216 12.49 -5.84 24.77
CA TYR A 216 12.09 -5.74 23.38
C TYR A 216 10.62 -5.36 23.23
N LEU A 217 9.69 -6.02 23.94
CA LEU A 217 8.27 -5.69 23.82
C LEU A 217 8.00 -4.25 24.30
N ALA A 218 8.70 -3.79 25.33
CA ALA A 218 8.65 -2.41 25.78
C ALA A 218 9.24 -1.45 24.73
N TRP A 219 10.41 -1.76 24.19
CA TRP A 219 11.04 -0.96 23.12
C TRP A 219 10.18 -0.91 21.87
N LEU A 220 9.68 -2.05 21.39
CA LEU A 220 8.83 -2.15 20.21
C LEU A 220 7.54 -1.37 20.42
N ARG A 221 6.92 -1.45 21.60
CA ARG A 221 5.77 -0.60 21.93
C ARG A 221 6.13 0.89 21.84
N GLU A 222 7.25 1.31 22.43
CA GLU A 222 7.66 2.71 22.38
C GLU A 222 8.02 3.19 20.97
N GLU A 223 8.66 2.36 20.15
CA GLU A 223 9.02 2.73 18.78
C GLU A 223 7.81 2.74 17.85
N LEU A 224 6.89 1.80 18.04
CA LEU A 224 5.59 1.81 17.36
C LEU A 224 4.77 3.03 17.79
N LYS A 225 4.84 3.48 19.05
CA LYS A 225 4.26 4.76 19.50
C LYS A 225 4.86 5.96 18.80
N LYS A 226 6.19 6.05 18.71
CA LYS A 226 6.84 7.15 17.97
C LYS A 226 6.43 7.15 16.50
N LEU A 227 6.36 5.97 15.87
CA LEU A 227 5.88 5.81 14.49
C LEU A 227 4.40 6.22 14.34
N LEU A 228 3.57 6.01 15.37
CA LEU A 228 2.17 6.45 15.42
C LEU A 228 2.02 7.97 15.62
N GLU A 229 3.01 8.62 16.24
CA GLU A 229 3.01 10.03 16.61
C GLU A 229 3.69 10.94 15.56
N MET A 230 4.40 10.36 14.59
CA MET A 230 4.97 11.11 13.46
C MET A 230 3.87 11.58 12.50
N GLU A 231 3.84 12.89 12.20
CA GLU A 231 2.85 13.55 11.32
C GLU A 231 2.99 13.24 9.81
N GLU A 232 4.00 12.47 9.40
CA GLU A 232 4.02 11.95 8.03
C GLU A 232 2.88 10.94 7.85
N PRO A 233 2.28 10.81 6.64
CA PRO A 233 1.10 10.00 6.41
C PRO A 233 1.46 8.50 6.44
N PHE A 234 1.84 8.02 7.60
CA PHE A 234 1.98 6.62 7.92
C PHE A 234 0.57 6.06 8.06
N ASN A 235 0.27 5.10 7.21
CA ASN A 235 -1.03 4.45 7.00
C ASN A 235 -1.83 4.30 8.31
N GLN A 236 -2.91 5.09 8.49
CA GLN A 236 -3.81 5.04 9.66
C GLN A 236 -4.27 3.61 10.00
N TYR A 237 -4.32 2.73 9.00
CA TYR A 237 -4.63 1.32 9.17
C TYR A 237 -3.51 0.51 9.81
N LEU A 238 -2.25 0.76 9.44
CA LEU A 238 -1.09 0.17 10.11
C LEU A 238 -1.03 0.65 11.56
N ALA A 239 -1.35 1.92 11.78
CA ALA A 239 -1.47 2.50 13.10
C ALA A 239 -2.53 1.81 13.98
N GLU A 240 -3.73 1.60 13.44
CA GLU A 240 -4.80 0.88 14.14
C GLU A 240 -4.46 -0.60 14.37
N ASN A 241 -3.81 -1.25 13.40
CA ASN A 241 -3.33 -2.63 13.53
C ASN A 241 -2.26 -2.78 14.61
N ILE A 242 -1.33 -1.85 14.70
CA ILE A 242 -0.33 -1.78 15.76
C ILE A 242 -1.03 -1.67 17.12
N ARG A 243 -2.01 -0.75 17.25
CA ARG A 243 -2.75 -0.54 18.50
C ARG A 243 -3.48 -1.80 18.96
N VAL A 244 -4.19 -2.48 18.07
CA VAL A 244 -4.92 -3.73 18.39
C VAL A 244 -3.96 -4.87 18.71
N THR A 245 -2.92 -5.06 17.91
CA THR A 245 -1.98 -6.19 18.04
C THR A 245 -1.16 -6.13 19.34
N PHE A 246 -0.76 -4.93 19.76
CA PHE A 246 0.06 -4.74 20.96
C PHE A 246 -0.73 -4.36 22.20
N GLY A 247 -2.07 -4.30 22.11
CA GLY A 247 -2.94 -3.89 23.21
C GLY A 247 -2.64 -2.46 23.67
N MET A 248 -2.36 -1.57 22.72
CA MET A 248 -2.03 -0.15 22.94
C MET A 248 -3.24 0.76 22.68
N LEU A 249 -4.44 0.23 22.92
CA LEU A 249 -5.66 1.05 22.96
C LEU A 249 -5.54 2.07 24.11
N PRO A 250 -6.10 3.27 23.96
CA PRO A 250 -6.17 4.25 25.04
C PRO A 250 -6.91 3.71 26.27
#